data_AF-A0A5M8SHS5-F1
#
_entry.id   AF-A0A5M8SHS5-F1
#
_cell.length_a   1.000
_cell.length_b   1.000
_cell.length_c   1.000
_cell.angle_alpha   90.00
_cell.angle_beta   90.00
_cell.angle_gamma   90.00
#
_symmetry.space_group_name_H-M   'P 1'
#
loop_
_entity.id
_entity.type
_entity.pdbx_description
1 polymer ?
#
loop_
_entity_poly.entity_id
_entity_poly.type
_entity_poly.pdbx_seq_one_letter_code
_entity_poly.pdbx_strand_id
1 'polypeptide(L)'
;MATNKTMCAGMETKLAELLLDPESAPIAVREHVGACDGCRSELQELQATMTALDAWEAPAPNPYFMTRFEARLREEKQKAPAGWLERLRARMEMTPRMHARPLAAMALTLGLLLGGGAYLNVYWQSPPAATPDTAVVHDLQTLDNNAQLLDQLETIGDQSADPDQN
;
A
#
# COMPACT_ATOMS: atom_id res chain seq x y z
N MET A 1 4.24 -23.72 -42.73
CA MET A 1 5.07 -23.19 -41.62
C MET A 1 4.23 -22.21 -40.79
N ALA A 2 3.28 -22.71 -39.99
CA ALA A 2 2.28 -21.85 -39.33
C ALA A 2 1.74 -22.43 -38.02
N THR A 3 2.60 -23.05 -37.18
CA THR A 3 2.13 -23.76 -35.97
C THR A 3 2.76 -23.30 -34.65
N ASN A 4 3.60 -22.25 -34.60
CA ASN A 4 4.28 -21.85 -33.35
C ASN A 4 4.13 -20.39 -32.92
N LYS A 5 3.28 -19.59 -33.59
CA LYS A 5 3.11 -18.17 -33.23
C LYS A 5 2.40 -17.97 -31.86
N THR A 6 1.69 -18.99 -31.36
CA THR A 6 0.99 -18.96 -30.07
C THR A 6 1.81 -19.46 -28.89
N MET A 7 3.01 -20.03 -29.11
CA MET A 7 3.86 -20.58 -28.03
C MET A 7 4.96 -19.61 -27.55
N CYS A 8 5.16 -18.48 -28.23
CA CYS A 8 6.21 -17.50 -27.89
C CYS A 8 5.68 -16.29 -27.09
N ALA A 9 4.39 -16.24 -26.75
CA ALA A 9 3.81 -15.07 -26.09
C ALA A 9 4.40 -14.87 -24.67
N GLY A 10 4.93 -13.68 -24.40
CA GLY A 10 5.52 -13.35 -23.10
C GLY A 10 6.90 -13.96 -22.86
N MET A 11 7.64 -14.26 -23.93
CA MET A 11 9.01 -14.77 -23.83
C MET A 11 10.04 -13.65 -23.62
N GLU A 12 9.71 -12.39 -23.88
CA GLU A 12 10.66 -11.27 -23.87
C GLU A 12 11.35 -11.11 -22.50
N THR A 13 10.58 -11.17 -21.42
CA THR A 13 11.10 -11.11 -20.05
C THR A 13 11.91 -12.34 -19.67
N LYS A 14 11.48 -13.52 -20.14
CA LYS A 14 12.15 -14.80 -19.86
C LYS A 14 13.46 -14.95 -20.61
N LEU A 15 13.56 -14.38 -21.82
CA LEU A 15 14.80 -14.31 -22.59
C LEU A 15 15.81 -13.38 -21.91
N ALA A 16 15.36 -12.25 -21.36
CA ALA A 16 16.22 -11.36 -20.58
C ALA A 16 16.72 -12.03 -19.28
N GLU A 17 15.87 -12.76 -18.58
CA GLU A 17 16.26 -13.52 -17.39
C GLU A 17 17.27 -14.63 -17.75
N LEU A 18 17.02 -15.38 -18.83
CA LEU A 18 17.93 -16.40 -19.34
C LEU A 18 19.29 -15.82 -19.81
N LEU A 19 19.31 -14.58 -20.30
CA LEU A 19 20.53 -13.87 -20.70
C LEU A 19 21.38 -13.46 -19.49
N LEU A 20 20.74 -12.95 -18.44
CA LEU A 20 21.41 -12.37 -17.27
C LEU A 20 21.77 -13.43 -16.21
N ASP A 21 20.93 -14.44 -16.05
CA ASP A 21 21.12 -15.54 -15.12
C ASP A 21 20.61 -16.87 -15.74
N PRO A 22 21.45 -17.56 -16.52
CA PRO A 22 21.05 -18.76 -17.24
C PRO A 22 20.73 -19.96 -16.32
N GLU A 23 21.19 -19.93 -15.06
CA GLU A 23 21.02 -21.03 -14.11
C GLU A 23 19.68 -20.97 -13.38
N SER A 24 19.16 -19.76 -13.11
CA SER A 24 17.84 -19.59 -12.50
C SER A 24 16.69 -19.73 -13.49
N ALA A 25 16.96 -19.69 -14.80
CA ALA A 25 15.96 -19.81 -15.83
C ALA A 25 15.24 -21.19 -15.81
N PRO A 26 13.88 -21.20 -15.86
CA PRO A 26 13.12 -22.45 -15.85
C PRO A 26 13.51 -23.38 -17.00
N ILE A 27 13.58 -24.68 -16.74
CA ILE A 27 13.96 -25.71 -17.74
C ILE A 27 13.08 -25.62 -18.99
N ALA A 28 11.77 -25.43 -18.82
CA ALA A 28 10.83 -25.28 -19.92
C ALA A 28 11.16 -24.12 -20.89
N VAL A 29 11.76 -23.04 -20.38
CA VAL A 29 12.19 -21.89 -21.20
C VAL A 29 13.41 -22.27 -22.03
N ARG A 30 14.38 -22.96 -21.43
CA ARG A 30 15.58 -23.45 -22.13
C ARG A 30 15.23 -24.46 -23.22
N GLU A 31 14.32 -25.39 -22.92
CA GLU A 31 13.81 -26.36 -23.90
C GLU A 31 13.07 -25.65 -25.04
N HIS A 32 12.24 -24.65 -24.75
CA HIS A 32 11.54 -23.89 -25.77
C HIS A 32 12.50 -23.13 -26.70
N VAL A 33 13.49 -22.42 -26.15
CA VAL A 33 14.51 -21.71 -26.95
C VAL A 33 15.35 -22.70 -27.77
N GLY A 34 15.60 -23.91 -27.25
CA GLY A 34 16.22 -24.98 -28.00
C GLY A 34 15.39 -25.45 -29.20
N ALA A 35 14.06 -25.48 -29.07
CA ALA A 35 13.14 -25.97 -30.10
C ALA A 35 12.59 -24.88 -31.05
N CYS A 36 12.65 -23.59 -30.68
CA CYS A 36 12.06 -22.48 -31.42
C CYS A 36 13.12 -21.57 -32.04
N ASP A 37 13.21 -21.56 -33.37
CA ASP A 37 14.22 -20.77 -34.10
C ASP A 37 14.06 -19.25 -33.87
N GLY A 38 12.83 -18.75 -33.73
CA GLY A 38 12.57 -17.31 -33.51
C GLY A 38 13.05 -16.82 -32.13
N CYS A 39 12.73 -17.54 -31.07
CA CYS A 39 13.23 -17.19 -29.73
C CYS A 39 14.75 -17.38 -29.61
N ARG A 40 15.33 -18.32 -30.38
CA ARG A 40 16.79 -18.49 -30.45
C ARG A 40 17.47 -17.31 -31.14
N SER A 41 16.92 -16.81 -32.26
CA SER A 41 17.48 -15.64 -32.93
C SER A 41 17.39 -14.38 -32.07
N GLU A 42 16.25 -14.17 -31.40
CA GLU A 42 16.09 -13.04 -30.47
C GLU A 42 17.10 -13.09 -29.32
N LEU A 43 17.33 -14.27 -28.73
CA LEU A 43 18.35 -14.44 -27.69
C LEU A 43 19.75 -14.09 -28.21
N GLN A 44 20.08 -14.53 -29.43
CA GLN A 44 21.38 -14.24 -30.05
C GLN A 44 21.57 -12.74 -30.31
N GLU A 45 20.54 -12.03 -30.76
CA GLU A 45 20.57 -10.57 -30.94
C GLU A 45 20.81 -9.84 -29.61
N LEU A 46 20.15 -10.28 -28.53
CA LEU A 46 20.36 -9.74 -27.19
C LEU A 46 21.80 -10.01 -26.69
N GLN A 47 22.32 -11.22 -26.89
CA GLN A 47 23.70 -11.58 -26.56
C GLN A 47 24.72 -10.74 -27.34
N ALA A 48 24.48 -10.53 -28.64
CA ALA A 48 25.32 -9.68 -29.46
C ALA A 48 25.33 -8.23 -28.95
N THR A 49 24.18 -7.74 -28.50
CA THR A 49 24.07 -6.40 -27.90
C THR A 49 24.86 -6.29 -26.60
N MET A 50 24.76 -7.27 -25.70
CA MET A 50 25.57 -7.29 -24.47
C MET A 50 27.06 -7.34 -24.77
N THR A 51 27.46 -8.18 -25.74
CA THR A 51 28.86 -8.26 -26.18
C THR A 51 29.38 -6.93 -26.73
N ALA A 52 28.54 -6.19 -27.47
CA ALA A 52 28.88 -4.86 -27.96
C ALA A 52 29.02 -3.83 -26.83
N LEU A 53 28.22 -3.95 -25.77
CA LEU A 53 28.33 -3.10 -24.58
C LEU A 53 29.58 -3.44 -23.76
N ASP A 54 29.94 -4.72 -23.65
CA ASP A 54 31.17 -5.16 -22.97
C ASP A 54 32.44 -4.69 -23.68
N ALA A 55 32.37 -4.54 -25.01
CA ALA A 55 33.46 -4.00 -25.81
C ALA A 55 33.66 -2.48 -25.62
N TRP A 56 32.74 -1.80 -24.94
CA TRP A 56 32.88 -0.37 -24.68
C TRP A 56 33.90 -0.12 -23.55
N GLU A 57 35.06 0.42 -23.92
CA GLU A 57 36.05 0.88 -22.95
C GLU A 57 35.58 2.17 -22.26
N ALA A 58 35.39 2.09 -20.94
CA ALA A 58 35.01 3.24 -20.14
C ALA A 58 36.16 4.28 -20.11
N PRO A 59 35.87 5.58 -20.26
CA PRO A 59 36.90 6.61 -20.12
C PRO A 59 37.49 6.57 -18.71
N ALA A 60 38.77 6.94 -18.59
CA ALA A 60 39.44 7.02 -17.30
C ALA A 60 38.62 7.89 -16.33
N PRO A 61 38.37 7.42 -15.09
CA PRO A 61 37.61 8.19 -14.12
C PRO A 61 38.31 9.51 -13.82
N ASN A 62 37.53 10.53 -13.44
CA ASN A 62 38.09 11.81 -13.02
C ASN A 62 39.15 11.58 -11.91
N PRO A 63 40.37 12.14 -12.02
CA PRO A 63 41.43 11.97 -11.01
C PRO A 63 41.00 12.32 -9.57
N TYR A 64 40.01 13.21 -9.43
CA TYR A 64 39.46 13.63 -8.13
C TYR A 64 38.16 12.91 -7.75
N PHE A 65 37.77 11.86 -8.48
CA PHE A 65 36.55 11.11 -8.18
C PHE A 65 36.62 10.50 -6.78
N MET A 66 37.71 9.77 -6.48
CA MET A 66 37.88 9.10 -5.19
C MET A 66 37.96 10.11 -4.04
N THR A 67 38.67 11.22 -4.23
CA THR A 67 38.80 12.25 -3.18
C THR A 67 37.48 12.95 -2.89
N ARG A 68 36.68 13.27 -3.92
CA ARG A 68 35.33 13.83 -3.77
C ARG A 68 34.38 12.80 -3.16
N PHE A 69 34.44 11.55 -3.60
CA PHE A 69 33.63 10.47 -3.06
C PHE A 69 33.90 10.28 -1.58
N GLU A 70 35.16 10.20 -1.15
CA GLU A 70 35.54 10.08 0.25
C GLU A 70 35.12 11.29 1.08
N ALA A 71 35.24 12.50 0.53
CA ALA A 71 34.75 13.72 1.18
C ALA A 71 33.25 13.63 1.44
N ARG A 72 32.45 13.28 0.42
CA ARG A 72 31.00 13.08 0.56
C ARG A 72 30.67 11.95 1.53
N LEU A 73 31.38 10.84 1.46
CA LEU A 73 31.15 9.72 2.37
C LEU A 73 31.40 10.11 3.83
N ARG A 74 32.42 10.94 4.08
CA ARG A 74 32.72 11.48 5.42
C ARG A 74 31.66 12.46 5.87
N GLU A 75 31.21 13.36 4.99
CA GLU A 75 30.09 14.27 5.27
C GLU A 75 28.83 13.48 5.67
N GLU A 76 28.45 12.46 4.89
CA GLU A 76 27.30 11.60 5.20
C GLU A 76 27.48 10.82 6.51
N LYS A 77 28.68 10.31 6.80
CA LYS A 77 28.98 9.61 8.07
C LYS A 77 28.95 10.54 9.29
N GLN A 78 29.26 11.82 9.11
CA GLN A 78 29.23 12.84 10.16
C GLN A 78 27.85 13.45 10.36
N LYS A 79 26.92 13.28 9.41
CA LYS A 79 25.51 13.62 9.64
C LYS A 79 24.99 12.82 10.83
N ALA A 80 24.05 13.44 11.56
CA ALA A 80 23.43 12.78 12.69
C ALA A 80 22.87 11.41 12.26
N PRO A 81 23.10 10.35 13.06
CA PRO A 81 22.59 9.04 12.74
C PRO A 81 21.08 9.13 12.55
N ALA A 82 20.55 8.43 11.55
CA ALA A 82 19.13 8.42 11.27
C ALA A 82 18.31 8.22 12.56
N GLY A 83 17.27 9.03 12.74
CA GLY A 83 16.33 8.88 13.84
C GLY A 83 15.72 7.47 13.86
N TRP A 84 15.16 7.07 15.01
CA TRP A 84 14.47 5.78 15.10
C TRP A 84 13.30 5.67 14.10
N LEU A 85 12.56 6.77 13.87
CA LEU A 85 11.49 6.83 12.87
C LEU A 85 12.02 6.63 11.45
N GLU A 86 13.10 7.29 11.08
CA GLU A 86 13.72 7.18 9.76
C GLU A 86 14.26 5.77 9.52
N ARG A 87 14.82 5.14 10.57
CA ARG A 87 15.21 3.72 10.51
C ARG A 87 14.01 2.79 10.34
N LEU A 88 12.89 3.05 11.03
CA LEU A 88 11.67 2.27 10.89
C LEU A 88 11.08 2.42 9.48
N ARG A 89 11.03 3.64 8.96
CA ARG A 89 10.54 3.96 7.61
C ARG A 89 11.41 3.32 6.53
N ALA A 90 12.73 3.48 6.63
CA ALA A 90 13.67 2.85 5.70
C ALA A 90 13.53 1.32 5.72
N ARG A 91 13.34 0.72 6.91
CA ARG A 91 13.10 -0.71 7.03
C ARG A 91 11.76 -1.13 6.41
N MET A 92 10.70 -0.35 6.56
CA MET A 92 9.40 -0.62 5.92
C MET A 92 9.48 -0.51 4.39
N GLU A 93 10.21 0.48 3.86
CA GLU A 93 10.38 0.69 2.41
C GLU A 93 11.29 -0.37 1.76
N MET A 94 12.36 -0.80 2.45
CA MET A 94 13.29 -1.84 1.97
C MET A 94 12.80 -3.26 2.23
N THR A 95 11.72 -3.46 3.00
CA THR A 95 11.19 -4.81 3.22
C THR A 95 10.58 -5.33 1.92
N PRO A 96 11.04 -6.49 1.40
CA PRO A 96 10.51 -7.03 0.16
C PRO A 96 8.99 -7.26 0.27
N ARG A 97 8.25 -6.69 -0.69
CA ARG A 97 6.78 -6.70 -0.75
C ARG A 97 6.17 -8.11 -0.66
N MET A 98 6.94 -9.15 -0.97
CA MET A 98 6.50 -10.54 -0.89
C MET A 98 6.21 -11.01 0.55
N HIS A 99 6.87 -10.45 1.58
CA HIS A 99 6.64 -10.84 2.98
C HIS A 99 5.79 -9.85 3.78
N ALA A 100 5.42 -8.70 3.19
CA ALA A 100 4.66 -7.67 3.88
C ALA A 100 3.21 -8.10 4.20
N ARG A 101 2.59 -8.88 3.32
CA ARG A 101 1.19 -9.35 3.46
C ARG A 101 0.97 -10.29 4.66
N PRO A 102 1.72 -11.39 4.83
CA PRO A 102 1.50 -12.29 5.96
C PRO A 102 1.83 -11.62 7.30
N LEU A 103 2.86 -10.77 7.36
CA LEU A 103 3.22 -10.04 8.58
C LEU A 103 2.17 -9.00 8.96
N ALA A 104 1.61 -8.28 7.99
CA ALA A 104 0.51 -7.35 8.25
C ALA A 104 -0.72 -8.06 8.80
N ALA A 105 -1.09 -9.22 8.25
CA ALA A 105 -2.20 -10.02 8.77
C ALA A 105 -1.95 -10.48 10.21
N MET A 106 -0.75 -10.98 10.51
CA MET A 106 -0.38 -11.40 11.87
C MET A 106 -0.39 -10.23 12.87
N ALA A 107 0.14 -9.07 12.48
CA ALA A 107 0.13 -7.88 13.32
C ALA A 107 -1.30 -7.41 13.64
N LEU A 108 -2.19 -7.44 12.64
CA LEU A 108 -3.58 -7.07 12.81
C LEU A 108 -4.30 -8.05 13.75
N THR A 109 -4.07 -9.37 13.62
CA THR A 109 -4.66 -10.36 14.54
C THR A 109 -4.17 -10.21 15.97
N LEU A 110 -2.88 -9.95 16.18
CA LEU A 110 -2.30 -9.72 17.50
C LEU A 110 -2.85 -8.43 18.11
N GLY A 111 -2.94 -7.36 17.33
CA GLY A 111 -3.53 -6.08 17.75
C GLY A 111 -4.99 -6.22 18.14
N LEU A 112 -5.78 -7.02 17.41
CA LEU A 112 -7.20 -7.24 17.69
C LEU A 112 -7.40 -8.14 18.93
N LEU A 113 -6.53 -9.13 19.15
CA LEU A 113 -6.55 -9.94 20.37
C LEU A 113 -6.17 -9.12 21.61
N LEU A 114 -5.09 -8.34 21.53
CA LEU A 114 -4.62 -7.53 22.66
C LEU A 114 -5.54 -6.32 22.93
N GLY A 115 -5.92 -5.59 21.88
CA GLY A 115 -6.81 -4.44 21.96
C GLY A 115 -8.25 -4.82 22.27
N GLY A 116 -8.77 -5.89 21.66
CA GLY A 116 -10.10 -6.43 21.94
C GLY A 116 -10.22 -6.99 23.36
N GLY A 117 -9.19 -7.69 23.86
CA GLY A 117 -9.15 -8.18 25.23
C GLY A 117 -9.13 -7.05 26.27
N ALA A 118 -8.31 -6.01 26.05
CA ALA A 118 -8.28 -4.84 26.94
C ALA A 118 -9.58 -4.03 26.90
N TYR A 119 -10.17 -3.85 25.72
CA TYR A 119 -11.46 -3.15 25.55
C TYR A 119 -12.60 -3.88 26.28
N LEU A 120 -12.71 -5.20 26.10
CA LEU A 120 -13.70 -6.00 26.80
C LEU A 120 -13.49 -5.92 28.32
N ASN A 121 -12.25 -6.02 28.80
CA ASN A 121 -11.96 -5.94 30.23
C ASN A 121 -12.42 -4.62 30.86
N VAL A 122 -12.21 -3.48 30.20
CA VAL A 122 -12.71 -2.17 30.67
C VAL A 122 -14.23 -2.09 30.61
N TYR A 123 -14.85 -2.62 29.55
CA TYR A 123 -16.30 -2.66 29.40
C TYR A 123 -16.99 -3.48 30.51
N TRP A 124 -16.43 -4.63 30.89
CA TRP A 124 -16.97 -5.48 31.96
C TRP A 124 -16.69 -4.94 33.36
N GLN A 125 -15.61 -4.17 33.56
CA GLN A 125 -15.25 -3.59 34.86
C GLN A 125 -16.05 -2.31 35.18
N SER A 126 -16.61 -1.65 34.17
CA SER A 126 -17.47 -0.48 34.33
C SER A 126 -18.59 -0.49 33.27
N PRO A 127 -19.57 -1.40 33.39
CA PRO A 127 -20.77 -1.29 32.58
C PRO A 127 -21.40 0.09 32.82
N PRO A 128 -21.91 0.77 31.79
CA PRO A 128 -22.51 2.09 31.95
C PRO A 128 -23.58 2.00 33.04
N ALA A 129 -23.45 2.83 34.07
CA ALA A 129 -24.39 2.87 35.18
C ALA A 129 -25.81 3.00 34.61
N ALA A 130 -26.73 2.13 35.03
CA ALA A 130 -28.13 2.23 34.65
C ALA A 130 -28.60 3.65 34.98
N THR A 131 -28.89 4.43 33.93
CA THR A 131 -29.39 5.79 34.08
C THR A 131 -30.72 5.72 34.83
N PRO A 132 -30.91 6.47 35.92
CA PRO A 132 -32.19 6.50 36.63
C PRO A 132 -33.31 6.95 35.67
N ASP A 133 -34.53 6.45 35.90
CA ASP A 133 -35.78 6.68 35.14
C ASP A 133 -36.09 8.13 34.75
N THR A 134 -35.35 9.10 35.30
CA THR A 134 -35.45 10.52 34.98
C THR A 134 -35.11 10.83 33.52
N ALA A 135 -34.27 10.04 32.85
CA ALA A 135 -33.94 10.27 31.44
C ALA A 135 -35.12 9.98 30.50
N VAL A 136 -35.90 8.92 30.77
CA VAL A 136 -37.09 8.57 29.96
C VAL A 136 -38.20 9.58 30.20
N VAL A 137 -38.43 9.99 31.46
CA VAL A 137 -39.44 11.01 31.78
C VAL A 137 -39.11 12.34 31.11
N HIS A 138 -37.83 12.73 31.07
CA HIS A 138 -37.43 13.99 30.45
C HIS A 138 -37.58 13.94 28.92
N ASP A 139 -37.31 12.80 28.29
CA ASP A 139 -37.50 12.61 26.85
C ASP A 139 -38.98 12.69 26.45
N LEU A 140 -39.86 12.05 27.24
CA LEU A 140 -41.31 12.15 27.05
C LEU A 140 -41.83 13.57 27.25
N GLN A 141 -41.33 14.29 28.27
CA GLN A 141 -41.66 15.71 28.46
C GLN A 141 -41.19 16.57 27.29
N THR A 142 -40.04 16.26 26.69
CA THR A 142 -39.51 17.02 25.56
C THR A 142 -40.36 16.80 24.31
N LEU A 143 -40.81 15.58 24.06
CA LEU A 143 -41.72 15.26 22.97
C LEU A 143 -43.10 15.94 23.14
N ASP A 144 -43.65 15.96 24.37
CA ASP A 144 -44.92 16.62 24.67
C ASP A 144 -44.87 18.14 24.44
N ASN A 145 -43.79 18.80 24.90
CA ASN A 145 -43.59 20.23 24.66
C ASN A 145 -43.47 20.57 23.17
N ASN A 146 -42.75 19.74 22.40
CA ASN A 146 -42.62 19.94 20.96
C ASN A 146 -43.97 19.79 20.24
N ALA A 147 -44.80 18.82 20.64
CA ALA A 147 -46.15 18.66 20.08
C ALA A 147 -47.03 19.90 20.36
N GLN A 148 -46.99 20.44 21.58
CA GLN A 148 -47.72 21.67 21.91
C GLN A 148 -47.22 22.91 21.15
N LEU A 149 -45.92 22.99 20.84
CA LEU A 149 -45.38 24.08 20.02
C LEU A 149 -45.85 23.99 18.56
N LEU A 150 -45.93 22.78 18.01
CA LEU A 150 -46.46 22.58 16.65
C LEU A 150 -47.93 22.95 16.56
N ASP A 151 -48.73 22.61 17.57
CA ASP A 151 -50.15 22.97 17.64
C ASP A 151 -50.35 24.49 17.78
N GLN A 152 -49.50 25.16 18.56
CA GLN A 152 -49.46 26.63 18.63
C GLN A 152 -49.06 27.28 17.31
N LEU A 153 -48.15 26.68 16.54
CA LEU A 153 -47.76 27.20 15.23
C LEU A 153 -48.87 27.01 14.19
N GLU A 154 -49.60 25.89 14.22
CA GLU A 154 -50.77 25.66 13.35
C GLU A 154 -51.84 26.71 13.63
N THR A 155 -52.19 26.91 14.91
CA THR A 155 -53.20 27.92 15.30
C THR A 155 -52.80 29.35 14.97
N ILE A 156 -51.52 29.73 15.13
CA ILE A 156 -51.02 31.04 14.69
C ILE A 156 -51.03 31.13 13.15
N GLY A 157 -50.68 30.04 12.46
CA GLY A 157 -50.72 29.93 11.00
C GLY A 157 -52.13 30.16 10.46
N ASP A 158 -53.13 29.49 11.02
CA ASP A 158 -54.54 29.69 10.69
C ASP A 158 -55.01 31.12 11.03
N GLN A 159 -54.56 31.68 12.15
CA GLN A 159 -54.91 33.05 12.54
C GLN A 159 -54.22 34.15 11.69
N SER A 160 -53.11 33.82 11.02
CA SER A 160 -52.40 34.73 10.11
C SER A 160 -52.69 34.47 8.62
N ALA A 161 -53.35 33.36 8.30
CA ALA A 161 -53.87 33.04 6.96
C ALA A 161 -55.29 33.58 6.69
N ASP A 162 -55.85 34.38 7.61
CA ASP A 162 -57.08 35.16 7.39
C ASP A 162 -56.80 36.68 7.27
N PRO A 163 -56.30 37.16 6.11
CA PRO A 163 -56.34 38.56 5.76
C PRO A 163 -57.61 38.84 4.96
N ASP A 164 -58.77 38.97 5.63
CA ASP A 164 -59.90 39.84 5.21
C ASP A 164 -61.14 39.63 6.12
N GLN A 165 -61.29 40.46 7.17
CA GLN A 165 -62.56 41.17 7.42
C GLN A 165 -62.46 42.27 8.49
N ASN A 166 -62.81 43.46 8.01
CA ASN A 166 -63.38 44.62 8.70
C ASN A 166 -64.44 44.24 9.74
#